data_AF-A0A2X2T9Q9-F1
#
_entry.id   AF-A0A2X2T9Q9-F1
#
_cell.length_a   1.000
_cell.length_b   1.000
_cell.length_c   1.000
_cell.angle_alpha   90.00
_cell.angle_beta   90.00
_cell.angle_gamma   90.00
#
_symmetry.space_group_name_H-M   'P 1'
#
loop_
_entity.id
_entity.type
_entity.pdbx_description
1 polymer ?
#
loop_
_entity_poly.entity_id
_entity_poly.type
_entity_poly.pdbx_seq_one_letter_code
_entity_poly.pdbx_strand_id
1 'polypeptide(L)'
;MKAKAILLASVLLVGCQASKHDANIQQHAQSLSAAGQGEAGKYTGRATSARWMDDGTFLAQDQNLWNFIGNELKMGIPENVRIREQKQKYLSNKSYLHDVTLRAEPYMYWIAGQVKKRNMPMELVLLPIVESAFDPHATSSANAAGIWQIIPSTGRNYGLKQTKAYDATP
;
A
#
# COMPACT_ATOMS: atom_id res chain seq x y z
N MET A 1 26.67 24.98 -46.36
CA MET A 1 25.73 26.00 -46.90
C MET A 1 24.31 25.55 -46.61
N LYS A 2 23.46 26.50 -46.23
CA LYS A 2 22.11 26.33 -45.68
C LYS A 2 21.09 26.01 -46.79
N ALA A 3 20.11 25.18 -46.50
CA ALA A 3 18.75 25.35 -47.02
C ALA A 3 17.74 24.78 -46.02
N LYS A 4 16.89 25.67 -45.50
CA LYS A 4 15.72 25.38 -44.69
C LYS A 4 14.53 25.21 -45.63
N ALA A 5 13.65 24.26 -45.37
CA ALA A 5 12.29 24.28 -45.89
C ALA A 5 11.33 24.23 -44.70
N ILE A 6 10.61 25.33 -44.51
CA ILE A 6 9.48 25.49 -43.60
C ILE A 6 8.24 25.35 -44.49
N LEU A 7 7.31 24.47 -44.13
CA LEU A 7 5.91 24.58 -44.57
C LEU A 7 5.00 24.58 -43.35
N LEU A 8 4.16 25.60 -43.33
CA LEU A 8 3.18 25.97 -42.32
C LEU A 8 1.80 25.35 -42.62
N ALA A 9 1.02 25.18 -41.54
CA ALA A 9 -0.44 25.14 -41.45
C ALA A 9 -1.13 23.87 -42.03
N SER A 10 -2.17 23.29 -41.42
CA SER A 10 -3.29 23.93 -40.71
C SER A 10 -3.96 22.97 -39.72
N VAL A 11 -4.48 23.57 -38.65
CA VAL A 11 -5.43 23.01 -37.68
C VAL A 11 -6.74 22.63 -38.36
N LEU A 12 -7.28 21.44 -38.05
CA LEU A 12 -8.71 21.16 -38.12
C LEU A 12 -9.15 20.57 -36.78
N LEU A 13 -9.75 21.45 -35.97
CA LEU A 13 -10.64 21.10 -34.85
C LEU A 13 -11.96 20.63 -35.45
N VAL A 14 -12.39 19.41 -35.11
CA VAL A 14 -13.81 19.03 -35.14
C VAL A 14 -14.15 18.46 -33.79
N GLY A 15 -14.99 19.20 -33.06
CA GLY A 15 -15.65 18.74 -31.85
C GLY A 15 -16.99 18.11 -32.17
N CYS A 16 -17.43 17.20 -31.28
CA CYS A 16 -18.84 16.88 -31.13
C CYS A 16 -19.26 17.29 -29.71
N GLN A 17 -20.17 18.26 -29.64
CA GLN A 17 -20.97 18.55 -28.44
C GLN A 17 -22.07 17.48 -28.31
N ALA A 18 -22.37 17.07 -27.08
CA ALA A 18 -23.64 16.44 -26.74
C ALA A 18 -24.37 17.34 -25.75
N SER A 19 -25.64 17.60 -26.07
CA SER A 19 -26.48 18.66 -25.54
C SER A 19 -27.00 18.40 -24.12
N LYS A 20 -27.32 19.51 -23.46
CA LYS A 20 -27.93 19.62 -22.14
C LYS A 20 -29.36 19.09 -22.15
N HIS A 21 -29.77 18.46 -21.04
CA HIS A 21 -31.16 18.38 -20.62
C HIS A 21 -31.32 19.01 -19.24
N ASP A 22 -32.44 19.69 -19.09
CA ASP A 22 -32.75 20.74 -18.13
C ASP A 22 -32.82 20.36 -16.64
N ALA A 23 -32.73 21.44 -15.87
CA ALA A 23 -32.63 21.53 -14.43
C ALA A 23 -33.82 20.97 -13.63
N ASN A 24 -33.50 20.43 -12.46
CA ASN A 24 -34.23 20.73 -11.23
C ASN A 24 -33.25 20.73 -10.04
N ILE A 25 -32.80 21.91 -9.62
CA ILE A 25 -32.07 22.11 -8.38
C ILE A 25 -33.08 22.62 -7.36
N GLN A 26 -33.52 21.73 -6.48
CA GLN A 26 -34.09 22.10 -5.18
C GLN A 26 -33.20 21.52 -4.08
N GLN A 27 -32.50 22.44 -3.44
CA GLN A 27 -31.88 22.43 -2.12
C GLN A 27 -32.04 21.17 -1.25
N HIS A 28 -30.92 20.66 -0.71
CA HIS A 28 -30.75 20.55 0.74
C HIS A 28 -29.28 20.23 1.10
N ALA A 29 -28.51 21.25 1.44
CA ALA A 29 -27.34 21.06 2.29
C ALA A 29 -27.85 20.88 3.71
N GLN A 30 -27.96 19.63 4.18
CA GLN A 30 -28.17 19.31 5.59
C GLN A 30 -27.93 17.81 5.85
N SER A 31 -27.15 17.56 6.90
CA SER A 31 -26.96 16.27 7.59
C SER A 31 -26.01 15.23 6.98
N LEU A 32 -24.69 15.45 7.15
CA LEU A 32 -23.72 14.36 7.33
C LEU A 32 -23.58 14.05 8.84
N SER A 33 -24.70 13.71 9.50
CA SER A 33 -24.70 13.28 10.90
C SER A 33 -25.61 12.08 11.18
N ALA A 34 -26.02 11.34 10.14
CA ALA A 34 -26.88 10.16 10.30
C ALA A 34 -26.49 9.05 9.31
N ALA A 35 -25.26 8.55 9.42
CA ALA A 35 -24.87 7.26 8.86
C ALA A 35 -23.98 6.54 9.89
N GLY A 36 -24.46 6.52 11.13
CA GLY A 36 -23.98 5.65 12.18
C GLY A 36 -25.11 4.71 12.54
N GLN A 37 -24.79 3.41 12.56
CA GLN A 37 -25.60 2.30 13.07
C GLN A 37 -26.57 1.67 12.08
N GLY A 38 -26.18 0.46 11.65
CA GLY A 38 -27.00 -0.47 10.89
C GLY A 38 -26.18 -1.10 9.77
N GLU A 39 -26.04 -2.43 9.81
CA GLU A 39 -25.61 -3.29 8.69
C GLU A 39 -24.12 -3.70 8.56
N ALA A 40 -23.27 -3.45 9.56
CA ALA A 40 -21.93 -4.07 9.62
C ALA A 40 -21.92 -5.48 10.28
N GLY A 41 -23.08 -6.09 10.50
CA GLY A 41 -23.22 -7.31 11.33
C GLY A 41 -23.54 -8.62 10.60
N LYS A 42 -23.63 -8.64 9.26
CA LYS A 42 -24.22 -9.79 8.54
C LYS A 42 -23.33 -10.53 7.53
N TYR A 43 -22.10 -10.08 7.31
CA TYR A 43 -21.18 -10.72 6.35
C TYR A 43 -19.99 -11.46 6.99
N THR A 44 -19.88 -11.51 8.32
CA THR A 44 -18.76 -12.18 9.01
C THR A 44 -18.95 -13.69 9.21
N GLY A 45 -20.00 -14.30 8.64
CA GLY A 45 -20.39 -15.68 8.95
C GLY A 45 -19.85 -16.78 8.02
N ARG A 46 -19.20 -16.47 6.89
CA ARG A 46 -18.84 -17.53 5.92
C ARG A 46 -17.68 -17.19 4.98
N ALA A 47 -16.55 -16.81 5.53
CA ALA A 47 -15.26 -16.97 4.86
C ALA A 47 -14.45 -17.99 5.66
N THR A 48 -14.27 -19.16 5.06
CA THR A 48 -13.40 -20.26 5.47
C THR A 48 -12.24 -19.84 6.36
N SER A 49 -12.29 -20.28 7.62
CA SER A 49 -11.19 -20.24 8.56
C SER A 49 -10.01 -21.04 7.99
N ALA A 50 -9.06 -20.32 7.39
CA ALA A 50 -7.74 -20.87 7.13
C ALA A 50 -7.13 -21.23 8.48
N ARG A 51 -6.85 -22.51 8.69
CA ARG A 51 -6.32 -23.12 9.92
C ARG A 51 -5.01 -22.50 10.46
N TRP A 52 -4.42 -21.54 9.73
CA TRP A 52 -3.23 -20.78 10.11
C TRP A 52 -3.54 -19.44 10.82
N MET A 53 -4.82 -19.06 10.94
CA MET A 53 -5.27 -17.82 11.60
C MET A 53 -5.41 -17.94 13.13
N ASP A 54 -5.15 -19.12 13.71
CA ASP A 54 -5.31 -19.35 15.15
C ASP A 54 -4.24 -18.64 16.01
N ASP A 55 -3.09 -18.26 15.41
CA ASP A 55 -1.98 -17.56 16.07
C ASP A 55 -2.11 -16.01 16.09
N GLY A 56 -3.19 -15.44 15.55
CA GLY A 56 -3.37 -13.99 15.33
C GLY A 56 -4.63 -13.37 15.94
N THR A 57 -5.43 -14.18 16.64
CA THR A 57 -6.74 -13.83 17.21
C THR A 57 -6.69 -12.66 18.20
N PHE A 58 -5.57 -12.45 18.89
CA PHE A 58 -5.38 -11.30 19.79
C PHE A 58 -5.51 -9.94 19.08
N LEU A 59 -5.15 -9.84 17.80
CA LEU A 59 -5.21 -8.58 17.05
C LEU A 59 -6.57 -8.35 16.38
N ALA A 60 -7.43 -9.37 16.33
CA ALA A 60 -8.73 -9.29 15.68
C ALA A 60 -9.85 -8.78 16.60
N GLN A 61 -9.63 -8.78 17.92
CA GLN A 61 -10.75 -8.76 18.86
C GLN A 61 -11.18 -7.39 19.35
N ASP A 62 -10.38 -6.31 19.25
CA ASP A 62 -10.89 -4.97 19.61
C ASP A 62 -10.03 -3.76 19.18
N GLN A 63 -9.05 -3.93 18.29
CA GLN A 63 -8.13 -2.84 17.90
C GLN A 63 -7.88 -2.84 16.39
N ASN A 64 -7.98 -1.67 15.76
CA ASN A 64 -7.49 -1.47 14.39
C ASN A 64 -6.00 -1.85 14.34
N LEU A 65 -5.61 -2.77 13.45
CA LEU A 65 -4.23 -3.24 13.29
C LEU A 65 -3.22 -2.09 13.20
N TRP A 66 -3.57 -1.01 12.51
CA TRP A 66 -2.72 0.17 12.38
C TRP A 66 -2.53 0.92 13.71
N ASN A 67 -3.56 0.97 14.56
CA ASN A 67 -3.43 1.54 15.90
C ASN A 67 -2.52 0.66 16.76
N PHE A 68 -2.67 -0.67 16.69
CA PHE A 68 -1.79 -1.60 17.39
C PHE A 68 -0.33 -1.42 16.97
N ILE A 69 -0.04 -1.43 15.65
CA ILE A 69 1.31 -1.21 15.12
C ILE A 69 1.85 0.14 15.59
N GLY A 70 1.06 1.21 15.46
CA GLY A 70 1.42 2.56 15.85
C GLY A 70 1.77 2.70 17.33
N ASN A 71 1.02 2.05 18.21
CA ASN A 71 1.26 2.06 19.66
C ASN A 71 2.54 1.30 20.08
N GLU A 72 3.00 0.35 19.25
CA GLU A 72 4.20 -0.45 19.52
C GLU A 72 5.48 0.12 18.89
N LEU A 73 5.41 1.23 18.15
CA LEU A 73 6.59 1.91 17.63
C LEU A 73 7.35 2.60 18.77
N LYS A 74 8.60 2.20 18.99
CA LYS A 74 9.47 2.64 20.10
C LYS A 74 10.76 3.29 19.61
N MET A 75 11.09 3.18 18.33
CA MET A 75 12.28 3.78 17.73
C MET A 75 12.20 5.31 17.77
N GLY A 76 13.18 5.93 18.42
CA GLY A 76 13.36 7.38 18.37
C GLY A 76 13.70 7.84 16.95
N ILE A 77 13.00 8.86 16.46
CA ILE A 77 13.27 9.46 15.15
C ILE A 77 14.31 10.58 15.35
N PRO A 78 15.52 10.48 14.79
CA PRO A 78 16.52 11.52 14.93
C PRO A 78 16.15 12.75 14.10
N GLU A 79 16.57 13.93 14.56
CA GLU A 79 16.45 15.16 13.79
C GLU A 79 17.37 15.12 12.55
N ASN A 80 16.76 14.89 11.38
CA ASN A 80 17.48 14.75 10.12
C ASN A 80 16.67 15.32 8.96
N VAL A 81 17.32 16.16 8.14
CA VAL A 81 16.70 16.79 6.96
C VAL A 81 16.13 15.75 5.99
N ARG A 82 16.87 14.67 5.73
CA ARG A 82 16.42 13.61 4.80
C ARG A 82 15.15 12.91 5.30
N ILE A 83 15.02 12.71 6.62
CA ILE A 83 13.80 12.12 7.20
C ILE A 83 12.61 13.06 7.01
N ARG A 84 12.79 14.36 7.23
CA ARG A 84 11.73 15.36 7.01
C ARG A 84 11.29 15.43 5.56
N GLU A 85 12.23 15.38 4.62
CA GLU A 85 11.95 15.36 3.18
C GLU A 85 11.17 14.10 2.77
N GLN A 86 11.58 12.91 3.23
CA GLN A 86 10.85 11.68 2.93
C GLN A 86 9.45 11.67 3.54
N LYS A 87 9.30 12.15 4.78
CA LYS A 87 7.98 12.34 5.40
C LYS A 87 7.10 13.23 4.52
N GLN A 88 7.61 14.38 4.07
CA GLN A 88 6.85 15.30 3.24
C GLN A 88 6.47 14.67 1.89
N LYS A 89 7.38 13.90 1.28
CA LYS A 89 7.11 13.16 0.05
C LYS A 89 5.93 12.21 0.22
N TYR A 90 5.91 11.39 1.27
CA TYR A 90 4.79 10.49 1.54
C TYR A 90 3.48 11.26 1.80
N LEU A 91 3.51 12.31 2.62
CA LEU A 91 2.31 13.10 2.94
C LEU A 91 1.73 13.83 1.72
N SER A 92 2.59 14.26 0.81
CA SER A 92 2.18 14.91 -0.44
C SER A 92 1.58 13.95 -1.47
N ASN A 93 1.88 12.64 -1.38
CA ASN A 93 1.45 11.63 -2.34
C ASN A 93 0.45 10.64 -1.70
N LYS A 94 -0.78 11.14 -1.51
CA LYS A 94 -1.86 10.36 -0.87
C LYS A 94 -2.25 9.12 -1.66
N SER A 95 -2.25 9.17 -2.99
CA SER A 95 -2.56 8.02 -3.84
C SER A 95 -1.53 6.91 -3.67
N TYR A 96 -0.23 7.27 -3.61
CA TYR A 96 0.82 6.29 -3.32
C TYR A 96 0.60 5.59 -1.97
N LEU A 97 0.28 6.33 -0.91
CA LEU A 97 0.01 5.74 0.40
C LEU A 97 -1.21 4.82 0.39
N HIS A 98 -2.25 5.20 -0.35
CA HIS A 98 -3.43 4.36 -0.54
C HIS A 98 -3.08 3.04 -1.23
N ASP A 99 -2.37 3.09 -2.37
CA ASP A 99 -2.00 1.91 -3.15
C ASP A 99 -1.08 0.96 -2.36
N VAL A 100 -0.13 1.51 -1.61
CA VAL A 100 0.73 0.72 -0.72
C VAL A 100 -0.07 0.04 0.37
N THR A 101 -1.02 0.75 0.97
CA THR A 101 -1.87 0.19 2.04
C THR A 101 -2.69 -0.97 1.52
N LEU A 102 -3.25 -0.87 0.32
CA LEU A 102 -3.99 -1.96 -0.33
C LEU A 102 -3.09 -3.17 -0.60
N ARG A 103 -1.87 -2.95 -1.11
CA ARG A 103 -0.92 -4.08 -1.32
C ARG A 103 -0.44 -4.71 -0.02
N ALA A 104 -0.41 -3.97 1.07
CA ALA A 104 0.03 -4.45 2.38
C ALA A 104 -1.02 -5.33 3.09
N GLU A 105 -2.32 -5.11 2.82
CA GLU A 105 -3.45 -5.78 3.46
C GLU A 105 -3.30 -7.31 3.62
N PRO A 106 -2.96 -8.09 2.57
CA PRO A 106 -2.86 -9.55 2.69
C PRO A 106 -1.69 -10.04 3.57
N TYR A 107 -0.71 -9.18 3.87
CA TYR A 107 0.51 -9.56 4.58
C TYR A 107 0.58 -9.01 6.01
N MET A 108 -0.04 -7.86 6.26
CA MET A 108 0.23 -7.04 7.44
C MET A 108 -0.05 -7.77 8.76
N TYR A 109 -1.19 -8.45 8.87
CA TYR A 109 -1.54 -9.24 10.06
C TYR A 109 -0.53 -10.34 10.34
N TRP A 110 -0.11 -11.07 9.30
CA TRP A 110 0.86 -12.15 9.43
C TRP A 110 2.22 -11.61 9.85
N ILE A 111 2.73 -10.57 9.18
CA ILE A 111 4.03 -9.96 9.50
C ILE A 111 4.01 -9.42 10.94
N ALA A 112 2.98 -8.67 11.33
CA ALA A 112 2.85 -8.13 12.70
C ALA A 112 2.82 -9.25 13.75
N GLY A 113 2.05 -10.32 13.51
CA GLY A 113 2.03 -11.49 14.38
C GLY A 113 3.40 -12.17 14.47
N GLN A 114 4.10 -12.32 13.35
CA GLN A 114 5.44 -12.92 13.28
C GLN A 114 6.51 -12.08 14.01
N VAL A 115 6.47 -10.76 13.86
CA VAL A 115 7.34 -9.80 14.54
C VAL A 115 7.10 -9.85 16.04
N LYS A 116 5.83 -9.79 16.47
CA LYS A 116 5.43 -9.91 17.88
C LYS A 116 5.86 -11.25 18.49
N LYS A 117 5.57 -12.36 17.82
CA LYS A 117 5.91 -13.73 18.28
C LYS A 117 7.41 -13.93 18.48
N ARG A 118 8.25 -13.23 17.71
CA ARG A 118 9.72 -13.27 17.81
C ARG A 118 10.30 -12.19 18.73
N ASN A 119 9.46 -11.41 19.41
CA ASN A 119 9.89 -10.26 20.22
C ASN A 119 10.80 -9.29 19.45
N MET A 120 10.48 -9.06 18.17
CA MET A 120 11.21 -8.14 17.30
C MET A 120 10.56 -6.74 17.31
N PRO A 121 11.31 -5.68 16.97
CA PRO A 121 10.77 -4.32 16.88
C PRO A 121 9.60 -4.22 15.88
N MET A 122 8.50 -3.58 16.28
CA MET A 122 7.28 -3.49 15.46
C MET A 122 7.48 -2.67 14.18
N GLU A 123 8.47 -1.78 14.18
CA GLU A 123 8.89 -0.96 13.03
C GLU A 123 9.19 -1.81 11.79
N LEU A 124 9.65 -3.06 11.97
CA LEU A 124 9.98 -3.96 10.86
C LEU A 124 8.76 -4.31 9.99
N VAL A 125 7.55 -4.20 10.53
CA VAL A 125 6.30 -4.40 9.75
C VAL A 125 6.19 -3.38 8.61
N LEU A 126 6.78 -2.20 8.77
CA LEU A 126 6.71 -1.10 7.79
C LEU A 126 7.85 -1.14 6.77
N LEU A 127 8.88 -1.96 6.98
CA LEU A 127 10.06 -2.02 6.10
C LEU A 127 9.71 -2.35 4.63
N PRO A 128 8.78 -3.28 4.32
CA PRO A 128 8.42 -3.55 2.92
C PRO A 128 7.86 -2.34 2.14
N ILE A 129 7.38 -1.30 2.85
CA ILE A 129 6.92 -0.05 2.21
C ILE A 129 8.07 0.65 1.49
N VAL A 130 9.26 0.66 2.09
CA VAL A 130 10.44 1.33 1.54
C VAL A 130 11.23 0.44 0.58
N GLU A 131 11.13 -0.89 0.74
CA GLU A 131 11.86 -1.85 -0.11
C GLU A 131 11.18 -2.06 -1.47
N SER A 132 9.88 -2.38 -1.49
CA SER A 132 9.16 -2.68 -2.73
C SER A 132 7.76 -2.09 -2.79
N ALA A 133 7.38 -1.28 -1.79
CA ALA A 133 6.02 -0.79 -1.67
C ALA A 133 5.00 -1.95 -1.55
N PHE A 134 5.38 -3.05 -0.88
CA PHE A 134 4.62 -4.32 -0.76
C PHE A 134 4.34 -5.05 -2.09
N ASP A 135 5.10 -4.79 -3.15
CA ASP A 135 5.00 -5.57 -4.40
C ASP A 135 5.73 -6.92 -4.26
N PRO A 136 5.03 -8.06 -4.38
CA PRO A 136 5.64 -9.40 -4.32
C PRO A 136 6.41 -9.78 -5.60
N HIS A 137 6.20 -9.05 -6.70
CA HIS A 137 6.85 -9.29 -7.99
C HIS A 137 8.00 -8.30 -8.27
N ALA A 138 8.30 -7.41 -7.33
CA ALA A 138 9.38 -6.45 -7.47
C ALA A 138 10.73 -7.15 -7.62
N THR A 139 11.52 -6.68 -8.60
CA THR A 139 12.91 -7.08 -8.82
C THR A 139 13.77 -5.84 -9.04
N SER A 140 15.02 -5.89 -8.57
CA SER A 140 16.00 -4.83 -8.77
C SER A 140 17.10 -5.25 -9.75
N SER A 141 17.90 -4.27 -10.20
CA SER A 141 19.08 -4.52 -11.05
C SER A 141 20.13 -5.43 -10.37
N ALA A 142 20.14 -5.48 -9.04
CA ALA A 142 21.00 -6.36 -8.25
C ALA A 142 20.38 -7.75 -8.02
N ASN A 143 19.25 -8.07 -8.67
CA ASN A 143 18.45 -9.28 -8.48
C ASN A 143 17.90 -9.44 -7.05
N ALA A 144 17.76 -8.35 -6.30
CA ALA A 144 16.99 -8.35 -5.07
C ALA A 144 15.50 -8.42 -5.41
N ALA A 145 14.71 -9.16 -4.63
CA ALA A 145 13.33 -9.39 -5.04
C ALA A 145 12.30 -9.63 -3.93
N GLY A 146 11.04 -9.55 -4.34
CA GLY A 146 9.85 -9.70 -3.49
C GLY A 146 9.64 -8.50 -2.57
N ILE A 147 8.72 -8.67 -1.60
CA ILE A 147 8.31 -7.59 -0.70
C ILE A 147 9.46 -7.06 0.19
N TRP A 148 10.48 -7.89 0.40
CA TRP A 148 11.62 -7.59 1.25
C TRP A 148 12.89 -7.20 0.46
N GLN A 149 12.85 -7.22 -0.86
CA GLN A 149 14.03 -7.01 -1.73
C GLN A 149 15.27 -7.80 -1.25
N ILE A 150 15.10 -9.09 -0.99
CA ILE A 150 16.23 -9.94 -0.57
C ILE A 150 16.96 -10.45 -1.79
N ILE A 151 18.30 -10.37 -1.77
CA ILE A 151 19.15 -10.98 -2.79
C ILE A 151 19.18 -12.50 -2.56
N PRO A 152 18.85 -13.35 -3.55
CA PRO A 152 18.78 -14.80 -3.41
C PRO A 152 20.03 -15.45 -2.81
N SER A 153 21.23 -15.01 -3.20
CA SER A 153 22.49 -15.52 -2.66
C SER A 153 22.62 -15.24 -1.16
N THR A 154 22.34 -14.01 -0.74
CA THR A 154 22.33 -13.60 0.67
C THR A 154 21.25 -14.36 1.43
N GLY A 155 20.04 -14.49 0.89
CA GLY A 155 18.94 -15.21 1.53
C GLY A 155 19.29 -16.67 1.82
N ARG A 156 19.93 -17.37 0.88
CA ARG A 156 20.41 -18.75 1.09
C ARG A 156 21.42 -18.86 2.23
N ASN A 157 22.34 -17.89 2.34
CA ASN A 157 23.32 -17.87 3.42
C ASN A 157 22.66 -17.72 4.81
N TYR A 158 21.49 -17.09 4.87
CA TYR A 158 20.66 -16.96 6.08
C TYR A 158 19.58 -18.04 6.23
N GLY A 159 19.61 -19.10 5.40
CA GLY A 159 18.70 -20.24 5.50
C GLY A 159 17.32 -20.02 4.87
N LEU A 160 17.13 -18.97 4.06
CA LEU A 160 15.90 -18.80 3.30
C LEU A 160 15.84 -19.84 2.17
N LYS A 161 14.75 -20.61 2.16
CA LYS A 161 14.46 -21.56 1.09
C LYS A 161 13.96 -20.79 -0.13
N GLN A 162 14.53 -21.11 -1.28
CA GLN A 162 14.11 -20.61 -2.58
C GLN A 162 13.12 -21.62 -3.17
N THR A 163 11.92 -21.18 -3.57
CA THR A 163 10.93 -22.05 -4.22
C THR A 163 10.35 -21.38 -5.45
N LYS A 164 9.99 -22.13 -6.49
CA LYS A 164 9.45 -21.56 -7.75
C LYS A 164 8.19 -20.69 -7.57
N ALA A 165 7.42 -20.86 -6.50
CA ALA A 165 6.26 -20.04 -6.16
C ALA A 165 6.60 -18.82 -5.28
N TYR A 166 7.83 -18.78 -4.76
CA TYR A 166 8.38 -17.79 -3.85
C TYR A 166 9.84 -17.51 -4.24
N ASP A 167 10.06 -17.16 -5.50
CA ASP A 167 11.37 -16.79 -6.03
C ASP A 167 11.13 -15.67 -7.05
N ALA A 168 11.22 -14.44 -6.60
CA ALA A 168 12.33 -13.54 -6.92
C ALA A 168 12.93 -13.43 -8.34
N THR A 169 12.45 -14.13 -9.36
CA THR A 169 12.95 -14.04 -10.73
C THR A 169 11.87 -14.43 -11.74
N PRO A 170 11.83 -13.81 -12.94
CA PRO A 170 10.83 -14.07 -13.98
C PRO A 170 10.92 -15.49 -14.57
#